data_AF-A0A8E7YXS9-F1
#
_entry.id   AF-A0A8E7YXS9-F1
#
_cell.length_a   1.000
_cell.length_b   1.000
_cell.length_c   1.000
_cell.angle_alpha   90.00
_cell.angle_beta   90.00
_cell.angle_gamma   90.00
#
_symmetry.space_group_name_H-M   'P 1'
#
loop_
_entity.id
_entity.type
_entity.pdbx_description
1 polymer ?
#
loop_
_entity_poly.entity_id
_entity_poly.type
_entity_poly.pdbx_seq_one_letter_code
_entity_poly.pdbx_strand_id
1 'polypeptide(L)' 'MVKDAESHAAEDKKRRETVEAKNQAESLIHSTEKSLKDYGDKVSEADRTAISDAIAALKSSTEATEADAEDIKAKT' A
#
# COMPACT_ATOMS: atom_id res chain seq x y z
N MET A 1 -23.12 -24.12 -11.63
CA MET A 1 -21.86 -24.64 -12.22
C MET A 1 -21.05 -23.54 -12.92
N VAL A 2 -21.48 -22.94 -14.05
CA VAL A 2 -20.70 -21.85 -14.71
C VAL A 2 -20.65 -20.58 -13.85
N LYS A 3 -21.78 -20.15 -13.30
CA LYS A 3 -21.88 -18.98 -12.41
C LYS A 3 -21.03 -19.08 -11.14
N ASP A 4 -20.90 -20.28 -10.58
CA ASP A 4 -20.13 -20.52 -9.36
C ASP A 4 -18.62 -20.45 -9.67
N ALA A 5 -18.20 -21.01 -10.81
CA ALA A 5 -16.82 -20.92 -11.28
C ALA A 5 -16.38 -19.47 -11.58
N GLU A 6 -17.27 -18.67 -12.17
CA GLU A 6 -17.02 -17.24 -12.43
C GLU A 6 -16.88 -16.43 -11.14
N SER A 7 -17.72 -16.71 -10.13
CA SER A 7 -17.65 -16.04 -8.83
C SER A 7 -16.35 -16.33 -8.09
N HIS A 8 -15.91 -17.59 -8.08
CA HIS A 8 -14.64 -17.96 -7.46
C HIS A 8 -13.44 -17.36 -8.20
N ALA A 9 -13.45 -17.35 -9.54
CA ALA A 9 -12.39 -16.71 -10.32
C ALA A 9 -12.29 -15.20 -10.04
N ALA A 10 -13.42 -14.51 -9.84
CA ALA A 10 -13.43 -13.10 -9.50
C ALA A 10 -12.90 -12.83 -8.08
N GLU A 11 -13.27 -13.67 -7.10
CA GLU A 11 -12.78 -13.56 -5.72
C GLU A 11 -11.27 -13.83 -5.62
N ASP A 12 -10.78 -14.85 -6.32
CA ASP A 12 -9.36 -15.18 -6.38
C ASP A 12 -8.54 -14.06 -7.04
N LYS A 13 -9.07 -13.49 -8.13
CA LYS A 13 -8.46 -12.33 -8.79
C LYS A 13 -8.39 -11.15 -7.83
N LYS A 14 -9.47 -10.83 -7.11
CA LYS A 14 -9.50 -9.73 -6.16
C LYS A 14 -8.49 -9.95 -5.02
N ARG A 15 -8.43 -11.16 -4.44
CA ARG A 15 -7.42 -11.50 -3.42
C ARG A 15 -6.00 -11.31 -3.94
N ARG A 16 -5.72 -11.79 -5.14
CA ARG A 16 -4.40 -11.66 -5.76
C ARG A 16 -4.02 -10.19 -5.96
N GLU A 17 -4.94 -9.38 -6.48
CA GLU A 17 -4.71 -7.95 -6.70
C GLU A 17 -4.46 -7.21 -5.38
N THR A 18 -5.19 -7.54 -4.31
CA THR A 18 -4.94 -6.98 -2.98
C THR A 18 -3.56 -7.37 -2.45
N VAL A 19 -3.16 -8.63 -2.59
CA VAL A 19 -1.82 -9.09 -2.15
C VAL A 19 -0.70 -8.42 -2.94
N GLU A 20 -0.84 -8.31 -4.26
CA GLU A 20 0.14 -7.61 -5.11
C GLU A 20 0.25 -6.13 -4.72
N ALA A 21 -0.88 -5.46 -4.49
CA ALA A 21 -0.91 -4.07 -4.03
C ALA A 21 -0.23 -3.90 -2.66
N LYS A 22 -0.52 -4.78 -1.70
CA LYS A 22 0.13 -4.77 -0.38
C LYS A 22 1.65 -4.93 -0.48
N ASN A 23 2.12 -5.91 -1.25
CA ASN A 23 3.55 -6.15 -1.41
C ASN A 23 4.28 -4.95 -2.03
N GLN A 24 3.65 -4.30 -3.03
CA GLN A 24 4.19 -3.07 -3.63
C GLN A 24 4.24 -1.92 -2.61
N ALA A 25 3.15 -1.72 -1.87
CA ALA A 25 3.06 -0.70 -0.84
C ALA A 25 4.09 -0.90 0.28
N GLU A 26 4.26 -2.12 0.79
CA GLU A 26 5.26 -2.45 1.81
C GLU A 26 6.69 -2.18 1.32
N SER A 27 6.99 -2.53 0.07
CA SER A 27 8.29 -2.24 -0.54
C SER A 27 8.54 -0.72 -0.64
N LEU A 28 7.52 0.03 -1.05
CA LEU A 28 7.59 1.49 -1.15
C LEU A 28 7.77 2.14 0.22
N ILE A 29 6.96 1.76 1.21
CA ILE A 29 7.07 2.22 2.60
C ILE A 29 8.49 1.99 3.10
N HIS A 30 9.01 0.77 2.98
CA HIS A 30 10.34 0.44 3.49
C HIS A 30 11.44 1.28 2.83
N SER A 31 11.40 1.42 1.50
CA SER A 31 12.40 2.22 0.77
C SER A 31 12.33 3.71 1.11
N THR A 32 11.13 4.23 1.37
CA THR A 32 10.91 5.64 1.73
C THR A 32 11.31 5.92 3.18
N GLU A 33 10.98 5.04 4.12
CA GLU A 33 11.43 5.11 5.52
C GLU A 33 12.97 5.09 5.60
N LYS A 34 13.61 4.21 4.82
CA LYS A 34 15.07 4.17 4.72
C LYS A 34 15.63 5.49 4.17
N SER A 35 15.02 6.02 3.11
CA SER A 35 15.45 7.30 2.51
C SER A 35 15.27 8.47 3.47
N LEU A 36 14.18 8.50 4.25
CA LEU A 36 13.97 9.49 5.32
C LEU A 36 15.00 9.36 6.45
N LYS A 37 15.40 8.14 6.80
CA LYS A 37 16.45 7.91 7.79
C LYS A 37 17.82 8.40 7.29
N ASP A 38 18.16 8.13 6.04
CA ASP A 38 19.49 8.42 5.48
C ASP A 38 19.63 9.88 5.03
N TYR A 39 18.53 10.50 4.57
CA TYR A 39 18.53 11.83 3.94
C TYR A 39 17.52 12.82 4.53
N GLY A 40 16.74 12.44 5.54
CA GLY A 40 15.73 13.31 6.14
C GLY A 40 16.31 14.66 6.57
N ASP A 41 17.54 14.68 7.07
CA ASP A 41 18.24 15.89 7.53
C ASP A 41 18.55 16.89 6.41
N LYS A 42 18.34 16.51 5.16
CA LYS A 42 18.53 17.34 3.97
C LYS A 42 17.23 17.87 3.37
N VAL A 43 16.08 17.48 3.91
CA VAL A 43 14.76 17.98 3.50
C VAL A 43 14.15 18.85 4.59
N SER A 44 13.17 19.69 4.21
CA SER A 44 12.49 20.54 5.18
C SER A 44 11.69 19.71 6.19
N GLU A 45 11.44 20.27 7.38
CA GLU A 45 10.58 19.62 8.38
C GLU A 45 9.15 19.40 7.85
N ALA A 46 8.66 20.33 7.03
CA ALA A 46 7.35 20.22 6.38
C ALA A 46 7.31 19.01 5.43
N ASP A 47 8.33 18.84 4.58
CA ASP A 47 8.41 17.69 3.68
C ASP A 47 8.58 16.39 4.47
N ARG A 48 9.41 16.39 5.51
CA ARG A 48 9.65 15.21 6.34
C ARG A 48 8.38 14.74 7.04
N THR A 49 7.58 15.69 7.55
CA THR A 49 6.27 15.43 8.15
C THR A 49 5.29 14.89 7.10
N ALA A 50 5.17 15.56 5.94
CA ALA A 50 4.28 15.13 4.88
C ALA A 50 4.59 13.71 4.37
N ILE A 51 5.87 13.34 4.22
CA ILE A 51 6.27 11.99 3.82
C ILE A 51 5.94 10.98 4.92
N SER A 52 6.17 11.33 6.19
CA SER A 52 5.86 10.44 7.33
C SER A 52 4.36 10.18 7.45
N ASP A 53 3.53 11.21 7.23
CA ASP A 53 2.07 11.10 7.22
C ASP A 53 1.60 10.23 6.05
N ALA A 54 2.19 10.39 4.86
CA ALA A 54 1.87 9.55 3.70
C ALA A 54 2.24 8.07 3.93
N ILE A 55 3.41 7.80 4.53
CA ILE A 55 3.81 6.44 4.92
C ILE A 55 2.80 5.84 5.91
N ALA A 56 2.40 6.60 6.94
CA ALA A 56 1.44 6.15 7.93
C ALA A 56 0.07 5.86 7.31
N ALA A 57 -0.40 6.72 6.40
CA ALA A 57 -1.66 6.53 5.68
C ALA A 57 -1.63 5.28 4.79
N LEU A 58 -0.55 5.07 4.02
CA LEU A 58 -0.40 3.89 3.18
C LEU A 58 -0.32 2.61 4.02
N LYS A 59 0.41 2.64 5.14
CA LYS A 59 0.51 1.50 6.07
C LYS A 59 -0.85 1.16 6.70
N SER A 60 -1.64 2.16 7.07
CA SER A 60 -3.00 1.93 7.57
C SER A 60 -3.90 1.26 6.51
N SER A 61 -3.73 1.60 5.23
CA SER A 61 -4.48 0.95 4.14
C SER A 61 -4.07 -0.51 3.92
N THR A 62 -2.79 -0.85 4.07
CA THR A 62 -2.33 -2.24 3.95
C THR A 62 -2.71 -3.11 5.13
N GLU A 63 -2.83 -2.54 6.33
CA GLU A 63 -3.20 -3.24 7.57
C GLU A 63 -4.74 -3.35 7.80
N ALA A 64 -5.54 -2.66 7.00
CA ALA A 64 -7.00 -2.71 7.10
C ALA A 64 -7.55 -4.14 6.94
N THR A 65 -8.56 -4.49 7.74
CA THR A 65 -9.22 -5.81 7.71
C THR A 65 -9.81 -6.12 6.33
N GLU A 66 -10.38 -5.11 5.69
CA GLU A 66 -10.89 -5.14 4.31
C GLU A 66 -10.00 -4.28 3.42
N ALA A 67 -8.74 -4.70 3.25
CA ALA A 67 -7.78 -3.97 2.42
C ALA A 67 -8.24 -3.90 0.95
N ASP A 68 -8.46 -2.69 0.48
CA ASP A 68 -8.87 -2.39 -0.88
C ASP A 68 -7.62 -2.18 -1.76
N ALA A 69 -7.49 -3.01 -2.81
CA ALA A 69 -6.40 -2.90 -3.76
C ALA A 69 -6.39 -1.56 -4.50
N GLU A 70 -7.55 -0.97 -4.76
CA GLU A 70 -7.66 0.34 -5.43
C GLU A 70 -7.21 1.47 -4.50
N ASP A 71 -7.61 1.43 -3.22
CA ASP A 71 -7.17 2.42 -2.23
C ASP A 71 -5.65 2.34 -1.99
N ILE A 72 -5.10 1.13 -1.88
CA ILE A 72 -3.64 0.95 -1.74
C ILE A 72 -2.93 1.48 -2.98
N LYS A 73 -3.39 1.13 -4.19
CA LYS A 73 -2.79 1.59 -5.46
C LYS A 73 -2.88 3.10 -5.65
N ALA A 74 -3.91 3.76 -5.11
CA ALA A 74 -4.05 5.21 -5.18
C ALA A 74 -3.05 5.96 -4.28
N LYS A 75 -2.50 5.26 -3.27
CA LYS A 75 -1.58 5.81 -2.26
C LYS A 75 -0.12 5.39 -2.47
N THR A 76 0.14 4.42 -3.36
CA THR A 76 1.49 4.02 -3.84
C THR A 76 1.90 4.81 -5.07
#